data_AF-A0A9X4YAW4-F1
#
_entry.id   AF-A0A9X4YAW4-F1
#
_cell.length_a   1.000
_cell.length_b   1.000
_cell.length_c   1.000
_cell.angle_alpha   90.00
_cell.angle_beta   90.00
_cell.angle_gamma   90.00
#
_symmetry.space_group_name_H-M   'P 1'
#
loop_
_entity.id
_entity.type
_entity.pdbx_description
1 polymer ?
#
loop_
_entity_poly.entity_id
_entity_poly.type
_entity_poly.pdbx_seq_one_letter_code
_entity_poly.pdbx_strand_id
1 'polypeptide(L)'
;MDASSLCESTFVGILVLIVGLPLLPCVLLGYPLLGRHFDPLIRERAFPDFWLGLLGTLIMRPIGYALLVVVNPDWEKIRAKNSHRDNKGVDLVAMYLRTYGGIDYRNESSWLQFGFSLIYVSSLLLIVPLGLLLAPCSWSG
;
A
#
# COMPACT_ATOMS: atom_id res chain seq x y z
N MET A 1 30.73 9.99 5.04
CA MET A 1 30.65 8.63 4.46
C MET A 1 30.44 8.83 2.99
N ASP A 2 31.43 8.47 2.18
CA ASP A 2 31.41 8.71 0.74
C ASP A 2 30.36 7.79 0.09
N ALA A 3 29.53 8.34 -0.80
CA ALA A 3 28.43 7.62 -1.43
C ALA A 3 28.92 6.34 -2.15
N SER A 4 30.16 6.34 -2.64
CA SER A 4 30.82 5.18 -3.25
C SER A 4 30.99 3.99 -2.31
N SER A 5 31.25 4.21 -1.01
CA SER A 5 31.42 3.11 -0.05
C SER A 5 30.10 2.48 0.40
N LEU A 6 28.98 3.20 0.25
CA LEU A 6 27.63 2.69 0.48
C LEU A 6 27.16 1.78 -0.68
N CYS A 7 27.49 2.14 -1.92
CA CYS A 7 27.08 1.40 -3.11
C CYS A 7 27.80 0.05 -3.28
N GLU A 8 29.07 -0.04 -2.86
CA GLU A 8 29.87 -1.28 -2.92
C GLU A 8 29.76 -2.13 -1.64
N SER A 9 28.95 -1.70 -0.67
CA SER A 9 28.85 -2.38 0.62
C SER A 9 28.03 -3.67 0.51
N THR A 10 28.68 -4.81 0.75
CA THR A 10 28.03 -6.13 0.88
C THR A 10 26.89 -6.12 1.90
N PHE A 11 27.02 -5.30 2.95
CA PHE A 11 25.99 -5.12 3.98
C PHE A 11 24.70 -4.52 3.40
N VAL A 12 24.83 -3.54 2.50
CA VAL A 12 23.69 -2.89 1.83
C VAL A 12 23.02 -3.87 0.85
N GLY A 13 23.80 -4.65 0.10
CA GLY A 13 23.27 -5.70 -0.78
C GLY A 13 22.48 -6.78 -0.02
N ILE A 14 22.99 -7.22 1.13
CA ILE A 14 22.29 -8.16 2.02
C ILE A 14 21.00 -7.53 2.57
N LEU A 15 21.04 -6.25 2.96
CA LEU A 15 19.86 -5.54 3.46
C LEU A 15 18.76 -5.41 2.39
N VAL A 16 19.14 -5.13 1.14
CA VAL A 16 18.21 -5.12 -0.02
C VAL A 16 17.58 -6.49 -0.23
N LEU A 17 18.36 -7.56 -0.13
CA LEU A 17 17.82 -8.92 -0.20
C LEU A 17 16.86 -9.20 0.96
N ILE A 18 17.24 -8.89 2.20
CA ILE A 18 16.38 -9.13 3.37
C ILE A 18 15.06 -8.35 3.30
N VAL A 19 15.08 -7.12 2.78
CA VAL A 19 13.90 -6.25 2.69
C VAL A 19 13.07 -6.51 1.43
N GLY A 20 13.72 -6.80 0.29
CA GLY A 20 13.07 -7.04 -0.99
C GLY A 20 12.53 -8.47 -1.17
N LEU A 21 13.20 -9.46 -0.59
CA LEU A 21 12.78 -10.87 -0.64
C LEU A 21 11.39 -11.13 -0.03
N PRO A 22 10.95 -10.49 1.08
CA PRO A 22 9.58 -10.61 1.55
C PRO A 22 8.60 -9.75 0.74
N LEU A 23 9.05 -8.68 0.08
CA LEU A 23 8.17 -7.82 -0.69
C LEU A 23 7.62 -8.52 -1.94
N LEU A 24 8.48 -9.22 -2.69
CA LEU A 24 8.08 -9.94 -3.90
C LEU A 24 6.91 -10.94 -3.67
N PRO A 25 6.99 -11.87 -2.70
CA PRO A 25 5.86 -12.77 -2.39
C PRO A 25 4.66 -11.98 -1.87
N CYS A 26 4.83 -10.87 -1.15
CA CYS A 26 3.72 -10.01 -0.76
C CYS A 26 3.02 -9.37 -1.97
N VAL A 27 3.75 -8.91 -2.99
CA VAL A 27 3.13 -8.39 -4.22
C VAL A 27 2.39 -9.50 -4.96
N LEU A 28 3.00 -10.68 -5.10
CA LEU A 28 2.40 -11.81 -5.81
C LEU A 28 1.15 -12.36 -5.11
N LEU A 29 1.16 -12.42 -3.78
CA LEU A 29 0.05 -12.93 -2.98
C LEU A 29 -0.96 -11.86 -2.56
N GLY A 30 -0.65 -10.59 -2.76
CA GLY A 30 -1.50 -9.48 -2.33
C GLY A 30 -2.89 -9.53 -2.93
N TYR A 31 -3.00 -9.76 -4.24
CA TYR A 31 -4.32 -9.91 -4.87
C TYR A 31 -5.06 -11.21 -4.47
N PRO A 32 -4.43 -12.40 -4.52
CA PRO A 32 -5.05 -13.63 -4.04
C PRO A 32 -5.57 -13.57 -2.59
N LEU A 33 -4.82 -12.94 -1.68
CA LEU A 33 -5.15 -12.93 -0.25
C LEU A 33 -6.07 -11.78 0.16
N LEU A 34 -5.86 -10.58 -0.39
CA LEU A 34 -6.60 -9.38 -0.02
C LEU A 34 -7.60 -8.99 -1.11
N GLY A 35 -7.14 -8.85 -2.35
CA GLY A 35 -7.97 -8.37 -3.46
C GLY A 35 -9.19 -9.25 -3.72
N ARG A 36 -9.05 -10.58 -3.77
CA ARG A 36 -10.19 -11.50 -3.96
C ARG A 36 -11.23 -11.41 -2.85
N HIS A 37 -10.82 -11.07 -1.64
CA HIS A 37 -11.71 -10.96 -0.48
C HIS A 37 -12.42 -9.61 -0.43
N PHE A 38 -11.68 -8.51 -0.65
CA PHE A 38 -12.21 -7.15 -0.48
C PHE A 38 -12.84 -6.56 -1.75
N ASP A 39 -12.40 -6.95 -2.96
CA ASP A 39 -12.98 -6.47 -4.22
C ASP A 39 -14.51 -6.66 -4.31
N PRO A 40 -15.09 -7.81 -3.89
CA PRO A 40 -16.53 -8.03 -3.95
C PRO A 40 -17.32 -7.22 -2.92
N LEU A 41 -16.68 -6.79 -1.84
CA LEU A 41 -17.32 -5.98 -0.79
C LEU A 41 -17.52 -4.52 -1.24
N ILE A 42 -16.76 -4.07 -2.25
CA ILE A 42 -16.81 -2.71 -2.78
C ILE A 42 -18.01 -2.54 -3.70
N ARG A 43 -18.95 -1.69 -3.26
CA ARG A 43 -20.19 -1.39 -3.98
C ARG A 43 -20.02 -0.34 -5.06
N GLU A 44 -19.22 0.69 -4.80
CA GLU A 44 -18.97 1.81 -5.72
C GLU A 44 -17.50 1.87 -6.11
N ARG A 45 -17.17 1.58 -7.38
CA ARG A 45 -15.78 1.60 -7.88
C ARG A 45 -15.40 2.97 -8.43
N ALA A 46 -15.46 3.97 -7.56
CA ALA A 46 -15.25 5.37 -7.93
C ALA A 46 -13.77 5.78 -7.94
N PHE A 47 -12.90 5.06 -7.21
CA PHE A 47 -11.49 5.41 -7.10
C PHE A 47 -10.69 4.95 -8.34
N PRO A 48 -9.66 5.71 -8.79
CA PRO A 48 -8.98 5.46 -10.07
C PRO A 48 -8.24 4.12 -10.18
N ASP A 49 -7.89 3.50 -9.06
CA ASP A 49 -7.17 2.22 -9.06
C ASP A 49 -7.96 1.08 -9.71
N PHE A 50 -9.30 1.13 -9.69
CA PHE A 50 -10.13 0.20 -10.45
C PHE A 50 -10.00 0.36 -11.97
N TRP A 51 -9.53 1.52 -12.45
CA TRP A 51 -9.47 1.86 -13.87
C TRP A 51 -8.05 1.67 -14.44
N LEU A 52 -7.07 1.44 -13.56
CA LEU A 52 -5.68 1.11 -13.93
C LEU A 52 -5.49 -0.35 -14.39
N GLY A 53 -6.57 -1.09 -14.61
CA GLY A 53 -6.54 -2.46 -15.12
C GLY A 53 -5.71 -3.42 -14.26
N LEU A 54 -4.71 -4.06 -14.87
CA LEU A 54 -3.87 -5.07 -14.22
C LEU A 54 -3.02 -4.46 -13.10
N LEU A 55 -2.51 -3.24 -13.29
CA LEU A 55 -1.67 -2.55 -12.30
C LEU A 55 -2.49 -2.17 -11.07
N GLY A 56 -3.72 -1.70 -11.30
CA GLY A 56 -4.70 -1.47 -10.25
C GLY A 56 -4.99 -2.73 -9.44
N THR A 57 -5.22 -3.84 -10.14
CA THR A 57 -5.57 -5.14 -9.57
C THR A 57 -4.44 -5.77 -8.78
N LEU A 58 -3.23 -5.83 -9.33
CA LEU A 58 -2.14 -6.61 -8.75
C LEU A 58 -1.27 -5.82 -7.78
N ILE A 59 -1.30 -4.49 -7.83
CA ILE A 59 -0.38 -3.64 -7.07
C ILE A 59 -1.15 -2.63 -6.22
N MET A 60 -1.87 -1.69 -6.84
CA MET A 60 -2.42 -0.53 -6.12
C MET A 60 -3.47 -0.96 -5.08
N ARG A 61 -4.42 -1.81 -5.47
CA ARG A 61 -5.50 -2.26 -4.57
C ARG A 61 -4.99 -3.15 -3.43
N PRO A 62 -4.14 -4.16 -3.66
CA PRO A 62 -3.54 -4.94 -2.57
C PRO A 62 -2.77 -4.09 -1.54
N ILE A 63 -2.01 -3.10 -2.00
CA ILE A 63 -1.33 -2.15 -1.11
C ILE A 63 -2.35 -1.34 -0.29
N GLY A 64 -3.38 -0.82 -0.96
CA GLY A 64 -4.48 -0.10 -0.32
C GLY A 64 -5.18 -0.95 0.76
N TYR A 65 -5.55 -2.20 0.45
CA TYR A 65 -6.17 -3.10 1.40
C TYR A 65 -5.28 -3.42 2.59
N ALA A 66 -3.99 -3.72 2.35
CA ALA A 66 -3.05 -4.00 3.42
C ALA A 66 -2.93 -2.80 4.38
N LEU A 67 -2.88 -1.58 3.84
CA LEU A 67 -2.87 -0.36 4.64
C LEU A 67 -4.17 -0.16 5.41
N LEU A 68 -5.33 -0.38 4.80
CA LEU A 68 -6.63 -0.23 5.45
C LEU A 68 -6.85 -1.24 6.59
N VAL A 69 -6.37 -2.48 6.42
CA VAL A 69 -6.38 -3.50 7.47
C VAL A 69 -5.50 -3.10 8.67
N VAL A 70 -4.30 -2.57 8.41
CA VAL A 70 -3.33 -2.22 9.46
C VAL A 70 -3.68 -0.91 10.17
N VAL A 71 -3.97 0.15 9.41
CA VAL A 71 -4.25 1.48 9.95
C VAL A 71 -5.63 1.54 10.59
N ASN A 72 -6.59 0.79 10.05
CA ASN A 72 -7.99 0.79 10.47
C ASN A 72 -8.55 2.22 10.66
N PRO A 73 -8.65 3.01 9.58
CA PRO A 73 -9.07 4.40 9.68
C PRO A 73 -10.51 4.53 10.19
N ASP A 74 -10.74 5.49 11.07
CA ASP A 74 -12.07 5.89 11.50
C ASP A 74 -12.76 6.69 10.39
N TRP A 75 -13.59 5.99 9.61
CA TRP A 75 -14.30 6.54 8.46
C TRP A 75 -15.31 7.63 8.83
N GLU A 76 -15.93 7.55 10.01
CA GLU A 76 -16.89 8.55 10.47
C GLU A 76 -16.18 9.88 10.75
N LYS A 77 -15.04 9.81 11.43
CA LYS A 77 -14.19 10.98 11.69
C LYS A 77 -13.67 11.60 10.41
N ILE A 78 -13.27 10.80 9.41
CA ILE A 78 -12.82 11.30 8.11
C ILE A 78 -13.98 11.95 7.35
N ARG A 79 -15.18 11.36 7.39
CA ARG A 79 -16.38 11.92 6.74
C ARG A 79 -16.79 13.25 7.37
N ALA A 80 -16.83 13.34 8.70
CA ALA A 80 -17.15 14.57 9.42
C ALA A 80 -16.13 15.69 9.16
N LYS A 81 -14.84 15.34 9.02
CA LYS A 81 -13.80 16.32 8.67
C LYS A 81 -13.98 16.87 7.25
N ASN A 82 -14.44 16.04 6.31
CA ASN A 82 -14.58 16.43 4.91
C ASN A 82 -15.95 17.04 4.58
N SER A 83 -17.00 16.82 5.37
CA SER A 83 -18.32 17.43 5.15
C SER A 83 -18.31 18.96 5.28
N HIS A 84 -17.29 19.53 5.93
CA HIS A 84 -17.12 20.99 6.07
C HIS A 84 -16.27 21.62 4.96
N ARG A 85 -15.75 20.83 4.01
CA ARG A 85 -15.00 21.35 2.86
C ARG A 85 -15.94 21.55 1.67
N ASP A 86 -16.27 22.82 1.39
CA ASP A 86 -16.91 23.22 0.13
C ASP A 86 -15.94 23.05 -1.04
N ASN A 87 -15.82 21.82 -1.56
CA ASN A 87 -14.93 21.50 -2.66
C ASN A 87 -15.65 21.73 -4.02
N LYS A 88 -15.32 22.83 -4.71
CA LYS A 88 -15.74 23.13 -6.10
C LYS A 88 -14.97 22.31 -7.17
N GLY A 89 -14.55 21.08 -6.87
CA GLY A 89 -13.73 20.26 -7.78
C GLY A 89 -13.82 18.76 -7.51
N VAL A 90 -13.02 17.96 -8.25
CA VAL A 90 -12.91 16.51 -8.09
C VAL A 90 -12.25 16.20 -6.75
N ASP A 91 -13.04 15.80 -5.76
CA ASP A 91 -12.56 15.44 -4.43
C ASP A 91 -12.15 13.96 -4.40
N LEU A 92 -10.83 13.71 -4.54
CA LEU A 92 -10.21 12.39 -4.42
C LEU A 92 -10.56 11.70 -3.09
N VAL A 93 -10.70 12.45 -2.00
CA VAL A 93 -11.02 11.89 -0.69
C VAL A 93 -12.48 11.46 -0.65
N ALA A 94 -13.39 12.23 -1.27
CA ALA A 94 -14.78 11.81 -1.42
C ALA A 94 -14.91 10.54 -2.28
N MET A 95 -14.16 10.44 -3.37
CA MET A 95 -14.11 9.21 -4.20
C MET A 95 -13.56 8.01 -3.41
N TYR A 96 -12.50 8.24 -2.63
CA TYR A 96 -11.91 7.22 -1.77
C TYR A 96 -12.89 6.75 -0.68
N LEU A 97 -13.60 7.68 -0.02
CA LEU A 97 -14.62 7.36 0.99
C LEU A 97 -15.81 6.59 0.41
N ARG A 98 -16.27 6.94 -0.81
CA ARG A 98 -17.34 6.18 -1.49
C ARG A 98 -16.90 4.77 -1.83
N THR A 99 -15.65 4.60 -2.24
CA THR A 99 -15.11 3.31 -2.68
C THR A 99 -14.78 2.41 -1.49
N TYR A 100 -14.08 2.94 -0.49
CA TYR A 100 -13.48 2.15 0.59
C TYR A 100 -14.16 2.38 1.94
N GLY A 101 -14.74 3.55 2.18
CA GLY A 101 -15.17 4.01 3.51
C GLY A 101 -16.46 3.38 4.07
N GLY A 102 -16.98 2.33 3.43
CA GLY A 102 -18.12 1.55 3.90
C GLY A 102 -17.75 0.20 4.51
N ILE A 103 -16.46 -0.12 4.62
CA ILE A 103 -15.96 -1.44 5.04
C ILE A 103 -15.00 -1.26 6.22
N ASP A 104 -15.19 -2.07 7.26
CA ASP A 104 -14.25 -2.23 8.37
C ASP A 104 -13.24 -3.33 8.01
N TYR A 105 -12.20 -2.95 7.27
CA TYR A 105 -11.21 -3.90 6.72
C TYR A 105 -10.53 -4.72 7.80
N ARG A 106 -10.32 -4.16 8.98
CA ARG A 106 -9.65 -4.87 10.07
C ARG A 106 -10.54 -5.97 10.61
N ASN A 107 -11.81 -5.69 10.87
CA ASN A 107 -12.74 -6.68 11.39
C ASN A 107 -13.18 -7.71 10.33
N GLU A 108 -13.21 -7.32 9.05
CA GLU A 108 -13.50 -8.23 7.93
C GLU A 108 -12.30 -9.13 7.56
N SER A 109 -11.10 -8.83 8.08
CA SER A 109 -9.89 -9.61 7.79
C SER A 109 -9.74 -10.82 8.72
N SER A 110 -9.35 -11.96 8.15
CA SER A 110 -8.88 -13.11 8.92
C SER A 110 -7.51 -12.83 9.56
N TRP A 111 -7.15 -13.60 10.59
CA TRP A 111 -5.82 -13.52 11.22
C TRP A 111 -4.66 -13.66 10.23
N LEU A 112 -4.83 -14.50 9.20
CA LEU A 112 -3.82 -14.67 8.14
C LEU A 112 -3.69 -13.40 7.29
N GLN A 113 -4.81 -12.80 6.88
CA GLN A 113 -4.82 -11.56 6.11
C GLN A 113 -4.27 -10.38 6.93
N PHE A 114 -4.56 -10.33 8.22
CA PHE A 114 -4.01 -9.33 9.13
C PHE A 114 -2.48 -9.48 9.26
N GLY A 115 -1.99 -10.69 9.54
CA GLY A 115 -0.56 -10.97 9.62
C GLY A 115 0.17 -10.69 8.31
N PHE A 116 -0.42 -11.09 7.18
CA PHE A 116 0.09 -10.78 5.85
C PHE A 116 0.16 -9.27 5.60
N SER A 117 -0.89 -8.53 5.96
CA SER A 117 -0.94 -7.07 5.78
C SER A 117 0.11 -6.35 6.62
N LEU A 118 0.35 -6.81 7.85
CA LEU A 118 1.43 -6.29 8.70
C LEU A 118 2.81 -6.48 8.05
N ILE A 119 3.10 -7.68 7.55
CA ILE A 119 4.36 -7.97 6.86
C ILE A 119 4.48 -7.09 5.62
N TYR A 120 3.42 -7.03 4.80
CA TYR A 120 3.44 -6.29 3.55
C TYR A 120 3.67 -4.78 3.77
N VAL A 121 2.93 -4.16 4.68
CA VAL A 121 3.11 -2.73 5.02
C VAL A 121 4.49 -2.47 5.62
N SER A 122 4.98 -3.36 6.49
CA SER A 122 6.33 -3.23 7.07
C SER A 122 7.42 -3.31 6.00
N SER A 123 7.31 -4.26 5.05
CA SER A 123 8.24 -4.36 3.92
C SER A 123 8.21 -3.12 3.03
N LEU A 124 7.03 -2.54 2.77
CA LEU A 124 6.89 -1.30 1.99
C LEU A 124 7.54 -0.10 2.71
N LEU A 125 7.37 0.00 4.03
CA LEU A 125 7.98 1.07 4.83
C LEU A 125 9.50 0.96 4.89
N LEU A 126 10.06 -0.24 4.78
CA LEU A 126 11.51 -0.47 4.78
C LEU A 126 12.14 -0.31 3.40
N ILE A 127 11.45 -0.67 2.32
CA ILE A 127 12.00 -0.60 0.96
C ILE A 127 12.07 0.83 0.42
N VAL A 128 11.14 1.72 0.79
CA VAL A 128 11.13 3.11 0.30
C VAL A 128 12.35 3.91 0.78
N PRO A 129 12.71 3.93 2.08
CA PRO A 129 13.93 4.55 2.57
C PRO A 129 15.17 3.91 1.96
N LEU A 130 15.18 2.57 1.81
CA LEU A 130 16.31 1.85 1.24
C LEU A 130 16.52 2.21 -0.24
N GLY A 131 15.43 2.32 -1.01
CA GLY A 131 15.46 2.79 -2.40
C GLY A 131 15.96 4.23 -2.52
N LEU A 132 15.54 5.13 -1.61
CA LEU A 132 16.04 6.51 -1.58
C LEU A 132 17.52 6.59 -1.22
N LEU A 133 17.98 5.74 -0.30
CA LEU A 133 19.41 5.64 0.06
C LEU A 133 20.26 5.11 -1.09
N LEU A 134 19.69 4.28 -1.97
CA LEU A 134 20.39 3.64 -3.10
C LEU A 134 20.22 4.34 -4.44
N ALA A 135 19.27 5.27 -4.57
CA ALA A 135 19.06 6.07 -5.78
C ALA A 135 20.33 6.77 -6.32
N PRO A 136 21.27 7.27 -5.48
CA PRO A 136 22.53 7.83 -5.97
C PRO A 136 23.44 6.79 -6.64
N CYS A 137 23.37 5.52 -6.20
CA CYS A 137 24.19 4.42 -6.72
C CYS A 137 23.81 4.01 -8.14
N SER A 138 22.55 4.22 -8.54
CA SER A 138 22.08 3.92 -9.90
C SER A 138 22.32 5.06 -10.89
N TRP A 139 22.70 6.25 -10.43
CA TRP A 139 22.92 7.44 -11.27
C TRP A 139 24.41 7.65 -11.60
N SER A 140 25.31 6.92 -10.96
CA SER A 140 26.76 6.95 -11.20
C SER A 140 27.27 5.80 -12.09
N GLY A 141 26.37 5.07 -12.76
CA GLY A 141 26.69 4.05 -13.76
C GLY A 141 26.57 4.58 -15.19
#